data_AF-A0A3S0B049-F1
#
_entry.id   AF-A0A3S0B049-F1
#
_cell.length_a   1.000
_cell.length_b   1.000
_cell.length_c   1.000
_cell.angle_alpha   90.00
_cell.angle_beta   90.00
_cell.angle_gamma   90.00
#
_symmetry.space_group_name_H-M   'P 1'
#
loop_
_entity.id
_entity.type
_entity.pdbx_description
1 polymer ?
#
loop_
_entity_poly.entity_id
_entity_poly.type
_entity_poly.pdbx_seq_one_letter_code
_entity_poly.pdbx_strand_id
1 'polypeptide(L)'
;MSKEKKSIRATFRKKVFERDKYKCRCCGIKGKDRNESCEEILEDLDAHHIKNRSQMPNGGYVKENGISLCNNCHEKAEQFWKTGIAFEGYSPEDLYRLIGSSEEKAIKKSLDLQT
;
A
#
# COMPACT_ATOMS: atom_id res chain seq x y z
N MET A 1 -16.20 11.45 8.31
CA MET A 1 -15.99 10.43 7.25
C MET A 1 -17.13 9.44 7.25
N SER A 2 -17.77 9.15 6.11
CA SER A 2 -18.87 8.18 6.01
C SER A 2 -18.41 6.75 6.33
N LYS A 3 -19.34 5.92 6.83
CA LYS A 3 -19.12 4.51 7.21
C LYS A 3 -18.56 3.67 6.05
N GLU A 4 -19.04 3.96 4.85
CA GLU A 4 -18.65 3.32 3.60
C GLU A 4 -17.17 3.53 3.24
N LYS A 5 -16.69 4.79 3.31
CA LYS A 5 -15.27 5.10 3.07
C LYS A 5 -14.35 4.44 4.09
N LYS A 6 -14.80 4.24 5.33
CA LYS A 6 -14.03 3.49 6.34
C LYS A 6 -13.93 2.00 5.95
N SER A 7 -15.02 1.40 5.49
CA SER A 7 -15.07 0.00 5.04
C SER A 7 -14.14 -0.26 3.84
N ILE A 8 -14.15 0.62 2.84
CA ILE A 8 -13.28 0.52 1.66
C ILE A 8 -11.81 0.53 2.07
N ARG A 9 -11.42 1.47 2.95
CA ARG A 9 -10.04 1.57 3.46
C ARG A 9 -9.61 0.34 4.26
N ALA A 10 -10.49 -0.18 5.11
CA ALA A 10 -10.21 -1.40 5.87
C ALA A 10 -10.04 -2.62 4.95
N THR A 11 -10.94 -2.77 3.98
CA THR A 11 -10.87 -3.85 2.97
C THR A 11 -9.59 -3.76 2.14
N PHE A 12 -9.19 -2.56 1.73
CA PHE A 12 -7.93 -2.32 1.03
C PHE A 12 -6.73 -2.77 1.86
N ARG A 13 -6.61 -2.28 3.10
CA ARG A 13 -5.51 -2.65 4.01
C ARG A 13 -5.44 -4.16 4.21
N LYS A 14 -6.56 -4.79 4.55
CA LYS A 14 -6.66 -6.23 4.74
C LYS A 14 -6.16 -7.01 3.52
N LYS A 15 -6.64 -6.68 2.31
CA LYS A 15 -6.23 -7.35 1.07
C LYS A 15 -4.73 -7.17 0.77
N VAL A 16 -4.15 -6.03 1.12
CA VAL A 16 -2.71 -5.77 0.95
C VAL A 16 -1.91 -6.63 1.93
N PHE A 17 -2.24 -6.60 3.22
CA PHE A 17 -1.52 -7.35 4.24
C PHE A 17 -1.66 -8.87 4.08
N GLU A 18 -2.84 -9.36 3.69
CA GLU A 18 -3.05 -10.78 3.38
C GLU A 18 -2.18 -11.26 2.21
N ARG A 19 -2.10 -10.50 1.11
CA ARG A 19 -1.22 -10.81 -0.02
C ARG A 19 0.24 -10.86 0.45
N ASP A 20 0.63 -9.90 1.27
CA ASP A 20 2.01 -9.73 1.71
C ASP A 20 2.40 -10.62 2.90
N LYS A 21 1.44 -11.43 3.40
CA LYS A 21 1.59 -12.30 4.57
C LYS A 21 2.05 -11.52 5.81
N TYR A 22 1.53 -10.31 6.00
CA TYR A 22 1.85 -9.41 7.11
C TYR A 22 3.36 -9.16 7.25
N LYS A 23 4.01 -8.89 6.11
CA LYS A 23 5.44 -8.53 6.05
C LYS A 23 5.65 -7.31 5.17
N CYS A 24 6.60 -6.48 5.56
CA CYS A 24 7.12 -5.43 4.68
C CYS A 24 7.68 -6.08 3.40
N ARG A 25 7.23 -5.61 2.24
CA ARG A 25 7.67 -6.16 0.95
C ARG A 25 9.06 -5.73 0.51
N CYS A 26 9.60 -4.67 1.12
CA CYS A 26 10.96 -4.22 0.84
C CYS A 26 12.01 -4.92 1.71
N CYS A 27 11.84 -4.94 3.03
CA CYS A 27 12.84 -5.50 3.95
C CYS A 27 12.48 -6.86 4.56
N GLY A 28 11.25 -7.35 4.37
CA GLY A 28 10.80 -8.66 4.85
C GLY A 28 10.41 -8.73 6.33
N ILE A 29 10.52 -7.62 7.08
CA ILE A 29 10.15 -7.61 8.51
C ILE A 29 8.68 -7.97 8.69
N LYS A 30 8.40 -8.85 9.64
CA LYS A 30 7.03 -9.19 10.04
C LYS A 30 6.46 -8.06 10.88
N GLY A 31 5.17 -7.82 10.74
CA GLY A 31 4.50 -6.78 11.48
C GLY A 31 2.98 -6.97 11.54
N LYS A 32 2.29 -5.94 11.99
CA LYS A 32 0.84 -5.90 12.16
C LYS A 32 0.23 -4.69 11.47
N ASP A 33 -1.07 -4.68 11.19
CA ASP A 33 -1.74 -3.44 10.78
C ASP A 33 -1.61 -2.42 11.93
N ARG A 34 -1.03 -1.26 11.66
CA ARG A 34 -0.91 -0.17 12.64
C ARG A 34 -2.25 0.32 13.21
N ASN A 35 -3.35 0.00 12.53
CA ASN A 35 -4.72 0.31 12.97
C ASN A 35 -5.32 -0.77 13.88
N GLU A 36 -4.60 -1.87 14.10
CA GLU A 36 -5.00 -2.96 14.97
C GLU A 36 -4.10 -3.02 16.21
N SER A 37 -4.74 -3.17 17.37
CA SER A 37 -4.07 -3.48 18.63
C SER A 37 -3.83 -4.99 18.69
N CYS A 38 -2.59 -5.41 18.89
CA CYS A 38 -2.29 -6.77 19.32
C CYS A 38 -1.40 -6.74 20.55
N GLU A 39 -1.42 -7.83 21.32
CA GLU A 39 -0.60 -8.00 22.51
C GLU A 39 0.86 -8.30 22.17
N GLU A 40 1.13 -8.79 20.95
CA GLU A 40 2.48 -9.06 20.47
C GLU A 40 3.25 -7.79 20.12
N ILE A 41 4.54 -7.75 20.46
CA ILE A 41 5.45 -6.65 20.08
C ILE A 41 5.91 -6.90 18.64
N LEU A 42 5.14 -6.36 17.69
CA LEU A 42 5.41 -6.43 16.26
C LEU A 42 5.54 -5.02 15.67
N GLU A 43 6.30 -4.92 14.57
CA GLU A 43 6.41 -3.67 13.82
C GLU A 43 5.07 -3.25 13.22
N ASP A 44 4.81 -1.94 13.23
CA ASP A 44 3.65 -1.39 12.56
C ASP A 44 3.88 -1.39 11.05
N LEU A 45 2.93 -2.00 10.32
CA LEU A 45 2.85 -1.98 8.88
C LEU A 45 1.73 -1.04 8.44
N ASP A 46 2.00 -0.35 7.33
CA ASP A 46 1.01 0.46 6.62
C ASP A 46 0.82 -0.06 5.19
N ALA A 47 -0.40 0.10 4.67
CA ALA A 47 -0.71 -0.19 3.28
C ALA A 47 -0.46 1.08 2.46
N HIS A 48 0.76 1.20 1.98
CA HIS A 48 1.18 2.32 1.15
C HIS A 48 0.50 2.27 -0.21
N HIS A 49 -0.01 3.41 -0.69
CA HIS A 49 -0.47 3.51 -2.08
C HIS A 49 0.75 3.78 -2.96
N ILE A 50 1.06 2.86 -3.87
CA ILE A 50 2.21 2.99 -4.78
C ILE A 50 2.03 4.21 -5.68
N LYS A 51 0.86 4.35 -6.31
CA LYS A 51 0.43 5.58 -6.99
C LYS A 51 -0.53 6.37 -6.13
N ASN A 52 -0.33 7.69 -6.07
CA ASN A 52 -1.13 8.59 -5.24
C ASN A 52 -2.62 8.44 -5.57
N ARG A 53 -3.46 8.37 -4.52
CA ARG A 53 -4.92 8.25 -4.63
C ARG A 53 -5.57 9.32 -5.52
N SER A 54 -5.00 10.52 -5.61
CA SER A 54 -5.53 11.59 -6.47
C SER A 54 -5.27 11.36 -7.96
N GLN A 55 -4.34 10.46 -8.28
CA GLN A 55 -3.95 10.10 -9.65
C GLN A 55 -4.49 8.74 -10.07
N MET A 56 -5.30 8.10 -9.22
CA MET A 56 -5.91 6.80 -9.47
C MET A 56 -7.43 6.94 -9.58
N PRO A 57 -8.08 6.32 -10.58
CA PRO A 57 -9.53 6.27 -10.67
C PRO A 57 -10.14 5.77 -9.35
N ASN A 58 -11.24 6.34 -8.86
CA ASN A 58 -11.90 5.88 -7.63
C ASN A 58 -10.98 5.82 -6.38
N GLY A 59 -9.86 6.54 -6.38
CA GLY A 59 -8.95 6.66 -5.24
C GLY A 59 -7.91 5.55 -5.12
N GLY A 60 -7.90 4.53 -5.98
CA GLY A 60 -6.82 3.53 -5.98
C GLY A 60 -6.84 2.55 -4.81
N TYR A 61 -7.96 2.35 -4.12
CA TYR A 61 -8.09 1.43 -2.97
C TYR A 61 -8.16 -0.04 -3.39
N VAL A 62 -7.24 -0.46 -4.25
CA VAL A 62 -7.10 -1.82 -4.78
C VAL A 62 -5.75 -2.38 -4.39
N LYS A 63 -5.68 -3.68 -4.06
CA LYS A 63 -4.42 -4.30 -3.61
C LYS A 63 -3.31 -4.17 -4.66
N GLU A 64 -3.65 -4.08 -5.93
CA GLU A 64 -2.72 -3.87 -7.05
C GLU A 64 -1.99 -2.53 -6.99
N ASN A 65 -2.56 -1.53 -6.29
CA ASN A 65 -1.96 -0.24 -5.99
C ASN A 65 -1.43 -0.14 -4.55
N GLY A 66 -1.52 -1.21 -3.76
CA GLY A 66 -1.18 -1.21 -2.35
C GLY A 66 0.02 -2.11 -2.05
N ILE A 67 0.93 -1.65 -1.21
CA ILE A 67 2.09 -2.44 -0.75
C ILE A 67 2.25 -2.33 0.77
N SER A 68 2.48 -3.46 1.44
CA SER A 68 2.77 -3.49 2.87
C SER A 68 4.19 -3.01 3.14
N LEU A 69 4.34 -1.95 3.93
CA LEU A 69 5.64 -1.38 4.31
C LEU A 69 5.68 -1.11 5.82
N CYS A 70 6.85 -1.32 6.44
CA CYS A 70 7.14 -0.75 7.77
C CYS A 70 7.43 0.75 7.66
N ASN A 71 7.44 1.47 8.80
CA ASN A 71 7.62 2.92 8.85
C ASN A 71 8.84 3.41 8.03
N ASN A 72 10.02 2.81 8.21
CA ASN A 72 11.24 3.20 7.49
C ASN A 72 11.10 3.02 5.96
N CYS A 73 10.56 1.89 5.51
CA CYS A 73 10.35 1.65 4.08
C CYS A 73 9.25 2.55 3.51
N HIS A 74 8.24 2.89 4.31
CA HIS A 74 7.15 3.79 3.93
C HIS A 74 7.67 5.20 3.65
N GLU A 75 8.56 5.73 4.50
CA GLU A 75 9.18 7.04 4.30
C GLU A 75 9.99 7.12 3.01
N LYS A 76 10.76 6.07 2.70
CA LYS A 76 11.52 5.97 1.44
C LYS A 76 10.60 5.97 0.21
N ALA A 77 9.49 5.23 0.27
CA ALA A 77 8.50 5.21 -0.79
C ALA A 77 7.79 6.57 -0.96
N GLU A 78 7.49 7.27 0.16
CA GLU A 78 6.89 8.61 0.13
C GLU A 78 7.81 9.68 -0.46
N GLN A 79 9.13 9.51 -0.38
CA GLN A 79 10.10 10.50 -0.87
C GLN A 79 9.85 10.84 -2.35
N PHE A 80 9.53 9.84 -3.18
CA PHE A 80 9.23 10.04 -4.59
C PHE A 80 8.04 11.01 -4.77
N TRP A 81 6.97 10.83 -4.00
CA TRP A 81 5.78 11.68 -4.07
C TRP A 81 5.98 13.08 -3.49
N LYS A 82 6.98 13.25 -2.62
CA LYS A 82 7.35 14.56 -2.05
C LYS A 82 8.30 15.36 -2.93
N THR A 83 9.22 14.68 -3.62
CA THR A 83 10.38 15.33 -4.28
C THR A 83 10.47 15.08 -5.78
N GLY A 84 9.75 14.09 -6.30
CA GLY A 84 9.91 13.57 -7.66
C GLY A 84 11.13 12.66 -7.84
N ILE A 85 11.96 12.45 -6.81
CA ILE A 85 13.17 11.64 -6.85
C ILE A 85 13.00 10.43 -5.94
N ALA A 86 13.07 9.23 -6.53
CA ALA A 86 12.95 7.98 -5.79
C ALA A 86 14.24 7.65 -5.03
N PHE A 87 14.09 7.06 -3.84
CA PHE A 87 15.18 6.32 -3.21
C PHE A 87 15.46 5.05 -4.03
N GLU A 88 16.72 4.62 -4.12
CA GLU A 88 17.12 3.46 -4.92
C GLU A 88 16.32 2.19 -4.53
N GLY A 89 15.61 1.59 -5.48
CA GLY A 89 14.75 0.42 -5.26
C GLY A 89 13.36 0.73 -4.67
N TYR A 90 12.99 2.00 -4.53
CA TYR A 90 11.69 2.46 -4.02
C TYR A 90 10.93 3.33 -5.03
N SER A 91 11.30 3.29 -6.31
CA SER A 91 10.48 3.89 -7.37
C SER A 91 9.10 3.20 -7.42
N PRO A 92 8.04 3.88 -7.88
CA PRO A 92 6.74 3.24 -8.06
C PRO A 92 6.83 1.93 -8.86
N GLU A 93 7.66 1.90 -9.90
CA GLU A 93 7.90 0.73 -10.75
C GLU A 93 8.53 -0.43 -9.97
N ASP A 94 9.50 -0.14 -9.09
CA ASP A 94 10.11 -1.14 -8.21
C ASP A 94 9.08 -1.72 -7.23
N LEU A 95 8.27 -0.85 -6.61
CA LEU A 95 7.26 -1.28 -5.65
C LEU A 95 6.18 -2.13 -6.31
N TYR A 96 5.73 -1.78 -7.54
CA TYR A 96 4.80 -2.59 -8.31
C TYR A 96 5.37 -3.98 -8.62
N ARG A 97 6.64 -4.04 -9.01
CA ARG A 97 7.34 -5.30 -9.31
C ARG A 97 7.42 -6.21 -8.08
N LEU A 98 7.68 -5.66 -6.89
CA LEU A 98 7.74 -6.43 -5.63
C LEU A 98 6.43 -7.16 -5.27
N ILE A 99 5.30 -6.69 -5.81
CA ILE A 99 3.96 -7.23 -5.53
C ILE A 99 3.34 -7.96 -6.73
N GLY A 100 4.08 -8.13 -7.83
CA GLY A 100 3.56 -8.75 -9.06
C GLY A 100 2.41 -7.95 -9.70
N SER A 101 2.51 -6.62 -9.66
CA SER A 101 1.55 -5.68 -10.22
C SER A 101 2.24 -4.71 -11.19
N SER A 102 1.45 -3.79 -11.76
CA SER A 102 1.92 -2.67 -12.58
C SER A 102 0.94 -1.51 -12.43
N GLU A 103 1.34 -0.32 -12.88
CA GLU A 103 0.43 0.83 -12.91
C GLU A 103 -0.82 0.53 -13.76
N GLU A 104 -0.68 -0.06 -14.94
CA GLU A 104 -1.83 -0.34 -15.82
C GLU A 104 -2.80 -1.32 -15.15
N LYS A 105 -2.28 -2.35 -14.49
CA LYS A 105 -3.09 -3.33 -13.76
C LYS A 105 -3.82 -2.67 -12.59
N ALA A 106 -3.13 -1.79 -11.86
CA ALA A 106 -3.70 -1.02 -10.77
C ALA A 106 -4.82 -0.10 -11.27
N ILE A 107 -4.60 0.64 -12.37
CA ILE A 107 -5.60 1.53 -12.99
C ILE A 107 -6.84 0.74 -13.41
N LYS A 108 -6.65 -0.37 -14.13
CA LYS A 108 -7.75 -1.24 -14.56
C LYS A 108 -8.59 -1.71 -13.38
N LYS A 109 -7.95 -2.21 -12.32
CA LYS A 109 -8.66 -2.64 -11.11
C LYS A 109 -9.34 -1.50 -10.38
N SER A 110 -8.76 -0.31 -10.43
CA SER A 110 -9.34 0.89 -9.83
C SER A 110 -10.58 1.38 -10.57
N LEU A 111 -10.61 1.25 -11.90
CA LEU A 111 -11.81 1.52 -12.71
C LEU A 111 -12.94 0.53 -12.39
N ASP A 112 -12.60 -0.74 -12.18
CA ASP A 112 -13.54 -1.80 -11.79
C ASP A 112 -14.03 -1.66 -10.33
N LEU A 113 -13.44 -0.75 -9.54
CA LEU A 113 -13.85 -0.51 -8.16
C LEU A 113 -15.20 0.20 -8.14
N GLN A 114 -16.27 -0.55 -7.89
CA GLN A 114 -17.59 0.00 -7.66
C GLN A 114 -17.55 0.87 -6.39
N THR A 115 -17.74 2.18 -6.56
CA THR A 115 -17.75 3.19 -5.48
C THR A 115 -19.13 3.40 -4.90
#